data_AF-A0A8S3G590-F1
#
_entry.id   AF-A0A8S3G590-F1
#
_cell.length_a   1.000
_cell.length_b   1.000
_cell.length_c   1.000
_cell.angle_alpha   90.00
_cell.angle_beta   90.00
_cell.angle_gamma   90.00
#
_symmetry.space_group_name_H-M   'P 1'
#
loop_
_entity.id
_entity.type
_entity.pdbx_description
1 polymer ?
#
loop_
_entity_poly.entity_id
_entity_poly.type
_entity_poly.pdbx_seq_one_letter_code
_entity_poly.pdbx_strand_id
1 'polypeptide(L)' 'IPNSIGAEIEKSCRSIYPLQNVNIRKVKVIKKPKFDVARLMEMYGESYGSVTVDEKGQKVERADGYEPPVQTSV' A
#
# COMPACT_ATOMS: atom_id res chain seq x y z
N ILE A 1 -5.59 -7.42 5.02
CA ILE A 1 -4.35 -8.19 5.35
C ILE A 1 -4.43 -8.57 6.82
N PRO A 2 -4.55 -9.86 7.16
CA PRO A 2 -4.65 -10.32 8.55
C PRO A 2 -3.30 -10.17 9.29
N ASN A 3 -3.35 -9.92 10.60
CA ASN A 3 -2.19 -9.83 11.51
C ASN A 3 -1.58 -11.23 11.84
N SER A 4 -1.27 -12.02 10.82
CA SER A 4 -0.72 -13.38 10.99
C SER A 4 0.61 -13.37 11.76
N ILE A 5 1.48 -12.40 11.45
CA ILE A 5 2.79 -12.24 12.10
C ILE A 5 2.64 -12.00 13.62
N GLY A 6 1.66 -11.17 14.03
CA GLY A 6 1.42 -10.91 15.46
C GLY A 6 0.98 -12.18 16.21
N ALA A 7 0.08 -12.95 15.60
CA ALA A 7 -0.41 -14.20 16.19
C ALA A 7 0.69 -15.28 16.29
N GLU A 8 1.61 -15.34 15.32
CA GLU A 8 2.72 -16.27 15.33
C GLU A 8 3.76 -15.95 16.42
N ILE A 9 4.00 -14.66 16.67
CA ILE A 9 4.84 -14.20 17.78
C ILE A 9 4.18 -14.54 19.13
N GLU A 10 2.88 -14.29 19.30
CA GLU A 10 2.16 -14.65 20.53
C GLU A 10 2.23 -16.15 20.83
N LYS A 11 2.09 -16.99 19.79
CA LYS A 11 2.21 -18.45 19.93
C LYS A 11 3.62 -18.87 20.35
N SER A 12 4.64 -18.29 19.72
CA SER A 12 6.04 -18.66 19.95
C SER A 12 6.53 -18.24 21.34
N CYS A 13 6.11 -17.05 21.81
CA CYS A 13 6.50 -16.53 23.12
C CYS A 13 5.72 -17.12 24.29
N ARG A 14 4.61 -17.83 24.05
CA ARG A 14 3.71 -18.37 25.08
C ARG A 14 4.38 -19.34 26.06
N SER A 15 5.47 -20.00 25.65
CA SER A 15 6.24 -20.90 26.52
C SER A 15 7.11 -20.18 27.55
N ILE A 16 7.44 -18.90 27.33
CA ILE A 16 8.33 -18.13 28.20
C ILE A 16 7.49 -17.18 29.06
N TYR A 17 6.66 -16.37 28.41
CA TYR A 17 5.79 -15.41 29.09
C TYR A 17 4.57 -15.09 28.23
N PRO A 18 3.35 -15.05 28.80
CA PRO A 18 2.15 -14.71 28.05
C PRO A 18 2.17 -13.24 27.63
N LEU A 19 2.36 -12.99 26.34
CA LEU A 19 2.24 -11.66 25.74
C LEU A 19 0.83 -11.43 25.22
N GLN A 20 0.34 -10.20 25.34
CA GLN A 20 -0.93 -9.74 24.79
C GLN A 20 -0.71 -8.48 23.95
N ASN A 21 -1.50 -8.30 22.90
CA ASN A 21 -1.50 -7.13 22.03
C ASN A 21 -0.19 -6.96 21.26
N VAL A 22 0.26 -8.02 20.59
CA VAL A 22 1.47 -7.97 19.75
C VAL A 22 1.14 -7.39 18.36
N ASN A 23 1.80 -6.29 18.00
CA ASN A 23 1.63 -5.64 16.70
C ASN A 23 2.95 -5.16 16.09
N ILE A 24 2.94 -4.95 14.78
CA ILE A 24 4.05 -4.33 14.07
C ILE A 24 3.89 -2.81 14.17
N ARG A 25 4.64 -2.19 15.07
CA ARG A 25 4.51 -0.75 15.34
C ARG A 25 5.07 0.15 14.23
N LYS A 26 6.09 -0.32 13.50
CA LYS A 26 6.73 0.46 12.43
C LYS A 26 7.36 -0.45 11.39
N VAL A 27 7.02 -0.23 10.13
CA VAL A 27 7.73 -0.80 8.98
C VAL A 27 8.40 0.33 8.23
N LYS A 28 9.72 0.25 8.07
CA LYS A 28 10.51 1.24 7.31
C LYS A 28 11.09 0.56 6.09
N VAL A 29 10.79 1.09 4.91
CA VAL A 29 11.44 0.67 3.66
C VAL A 29 12.78 1.39 3.57
N ILE A 30 13.88 0.64 3.67
CA ILE A 30 15.24 1.21 3.67
C ILE A 30 15.72 1.46 2.24
N LYS A 31 15.44 0.54 1.32
CA LYS A 31 15.78 0.65 -0.10
C LYS A 31 14.53 0.44 -0.92
N LYS A 32 14.16 1.47 -1.69
CA LYS A 32 13.10 1.34 -2.69
C LYS A 32 13.67 0.67 -3.95
N PRO A 33 12.90 -0.21 -4.62
CA PRO A 33 13.27 -0.69 -5.94
C PRO A 33 13.36 0.48 -6.91
N LYS A 34 14.07 0.28 -8.03
CA LYS A 34 13.99 1.23 -9.15
C LYS A 34 12.54 1.28 -9.63
N PHE A 35 12.08 2.47 -10.00
CA PHE A 35 10.72 2.65 -10.49
C PHE A 35 10.54 1.87 -11.79
N ASP A 36 9.56 0.99 -11.81
CA ASP A 36 9.22 0.14 -12.95
C ASP A 36 7.71 0.25 -13.18
N VAL A 37 7.35 0.75 -14.36
CA VAL A 37 5.96 0.99 -14.75
C VAL A 37 5.22 -0.34 -14.92
N ALA A 38 5.87 -1.38 -15.42
CA ALA A 38 5.23 -2.68 -15.65
C ALA A 38 4.80 -3.31 -14.32
N ARG A 39 5.72 -3.36 -13.36
CA ARG A 39 5.46 -3.87 -12.01
C ARG A 39 4.43 -3.04 -11.24
N LEU A 40 4.36 -1.74 -11.51
CA LEU A 40 3.34 -0.87 -10.93
C LEU A 40 1.95 -1.20 -11.48
N MET A 41 1.80 -1.26 -12.81
CA MET A 41 0.52 -1.52 -13.45
C MET A 41 -0.05 -2.90 -13.08
N GLU A 42 0.81 -3.90 -12.90
CA GLU A 42 0.42 -5.21 -12.37
C GLU A 42 -0.22 -5.10 -10.97
N MET A 43 0.44 -4.41 -10.03
CA MET A 43 -0.09 -4.24 -8.66
C MET A 43 -1.38 -3.42 -8.60
N TYR A 44 -1.57 -2.44 -9.49
CA TYR A 44 -2.81 -1.65 -9.55
C TYR A 44 -3.97 -2.46 -10.17
N GLY A 45 -3.70 -3.33 -11.15
CA GLY A 45 -4.73 -4.15 -11.80
C GLY A 45 -5.33 -5.24 -10.91
N GLU A 46 -4.57 -5.75 -9.94
CA GLU A 46 -5.06 -6.81 -9.03
C GLU A 46 -5.79 -6.27 -7.79
N SER A 47 -5.64 -4.97 -7.47
CA SER A 47 -6.12 -4.39 -6.18
C SER A 47 -7.42 -3.60 -6.27
N TYR A 48 -7.84 -3.19 -7.47
CA TYR A 48 -9.11 -2.49 -7.70
C TYR A 48 -9.98 -3.31 -8.65
N GLY A 49 -11.13 -3.77 -8.15
CA GLY A 49 -12.16 -4.38 -8.99
C GLY A 49 -12.44 -3.52 -10.22
N SER A 50 -12.34 -4.15 -11.39
CA SER A 50 -12.73 -3.64 -12.72
C SER A 50 -12.33 -2.18 -12.99
N VAL A 51 -11.07 -1.95 -13.37
CA VAL A 51 -10.72 -0.80 -14.20
C VAL A 51 -10.04 -1.35 -15.45
N THR A 52 -10.82 -1.48 -16.52
CA THR A 52 -10.32 -1.77 -17.86
C THR A 52 -9.55 -0.55 -18.36
N VAL A 53 -8.23 -0.60 -18.24
CA VAL A 53 -7.36 0.39 -18.86
C VAL A 53 -7.04 -0.08 -20.28
N ASP A 54 -7.83 0.38 -21.24
CA ASP A 54 -7.43 0.30 -22.65
C ASP A 54 -6.18 1.17 -22.87
N GLU A 55 -5.34 0.79 -23.84
CA GLU A 55 -4.03 1.39 -24.20
C GLU A 55 -4.07 2.89 -24.60
N LYS A 56 -5.21 3.55 -24.43
CA LYS A 56 -5.39 5.00 -24.42
C LYS A 56 -6.13 5.34 -23.12
N GLY A 57 -5.40 5.80 -22.11
CA GLY A 57 -5.85 5.97 -20.73
C GLY A 57 -7.33 6.39 -20.56
N GLN A 58 -8.00 5.73 -19.62
CA GLN A 58 -9.41 5.92 -19.35
C GLN A 58 -9.67 7.36 -18.88
N LYS A 59 -10.52 8.07 -19.61
CA LYS A 59 -10.90 9.48 -19.35
C LYS A 59 -11.78 9.52 -18.10
N VAL A 60 -11.25 10.02 -16.98
CA VAL A 60 -12.05 10.41 -15.82
C VAL A 60 -12.55 11.83 -16.09
N GLU A 61 -13.86 12.01 -16.23
CA GLU A 61 -14.47 13.36 -16.31
C GLU A 61 -14.31 14.06 -14.96
N ARG A 62 -13.27 14.87 -14.87
CA ARG A 62 -13.06 15.84 -13.80
C ARG A 62 -13.68 17.14 -14.29
N ALA A 63 -14.76 17.59 -13.65
CA ALA A 63 -15.45 18.82 -14.02
C ALA A 63 -14.45 19.99 -14.13
N ASP A 64 -14.54 20.73 -15.24
CA ASP A 64 -13.56 21.70 -15.71
C ASP A 64 -13.32 22.83 -14.69
N GLY A 65 -12.15 22.85 -14.03
CA GLY A 65 -11.66 24.08 -13.38
C GLY A 65 -11.19 24.01 -11.94
N TYR A 66 -10.98 22.84 -11.32
CA TYR A 66 -10.28 22.77 -10.02
C TYR A 66 -8.82 22.36 -10.18
N GLU A 67 -7.93 23.34 -10.32
CA GLU A 67 -6.51 23.18 -10.07
C GLU A 67 -6.24 23.35 -8.56
N PRO A 68 -5.78 22.31 -7.84
CA PRO A 68 -5.31 22.52 -6.48
C PRO A 68 -4.04 23.38 -6.51
N PRO A 69 -3.92 24.39 -5.64
CA PRO A 69 -2.80 25.32 -5.66
C PRO A 69 -1.47 24.59 -5.43
N VAL A 70 -0.49 24.92 -6.27
CA VAL A 70 0.87 24.36 -6.21
C VAL A 70 1.55 24.85 -4.94
N GLN A 71 1.90 23.92 -4.06
CA GLN A 71 2.64 24.22 -2.83
C GLN A 71 4.08 24.62 -3.19
N THR A 72 4.38 25.92 -3.21
CA THR A 72 5.73 26.44 -3.33
C THR A 72 6.38 26.46 -1.94
N SER A 73 7.28 25.49 -1.72
CA SER A 73 8.34 25.44 -0.68
C SER A 73 8.05 26.02 0.72
N VAL A 74 8.05 25.15 1.74
CA VAL A 74 9.05 25.06 2.83
C VAL A 74 9.10 23.59 3.27
#